data_AF-A0A927A5M8-F1
#
_entry.id   AF-A0A927A5M8-F1
#
_cell.length_a   1.000
_cell.length_b   1.000
_cell.length_c   1.000
_cell.angle_alpha   90.00
_cell.angle_beta   90.00
_cell.angle_gamma   90.00
#
_symmetry.space_group_name_H-M   'P 1'
#
loop_
_entity.id
_entity.type
_entity.pdbx_description
1 polymer ?
#
loop_
_entity_poly.entity_id
_entity_poly.type
_entity_poly.pdbx_seq_one_letter_code
_entity_poly.pdbx_strand_id
1 'polypeptide(L)'
;MRIKKTVEERLKQLDVALTADSQEICKPDERIAIFVPKRNIETWIHYLQGETVNETDAYTKFRKNEAICKPGVEQLVTQCSQGNLDENVPPSLQAACGELQRLLPLLDRI
;
A
#
# COMPACT_ATOMS: atom_id res chain seq x y z
N MET A 1 7.80 22.49 -9.56
CA MET A 1 7.85 21.09 -9.06
C MET A 1 6.74 20.91 -8.03
N ARG A 2 5.73 20.06 -8.26
CA ARG A 2 4.72 19.78 -7.22
C ARG A 2 5.39 18.91 -6.16
N ILE A 3 5.47 19.39 -4.92
CA ILE A 3 5.92 18.57 -3.78
C ILE A 3 4.96 17.38 -3.68
N LYS A 4 5.49 16.17 -3.82
CA LYS A 4 4.70 14.95 -3.71
C LYS A 4 4.46 14.66 -2.23
N LYS A 5 3.20 14.42 -1.88
CA LYS A 5 2.81 14.11 -0.51
C LYS A 5 3.44 12.80 -0.06
N THR A 6 3.82 12.71 1.22
CA THR A 6 4.26 11.45 1.84
C THR A 6 3.09 10.50 2.06
N VAL A 7 3.35 9.31 2.61
CA VAL A 7 2.30 8.36 3.00
C VAL A 7 1.54 8.91 4.20
N GLU A 8 2.24 9.44 5.19
CA GLU A 8 1.69 10.03 6.42
C GLU A 8 0.79 11.23 6.10
N GLU A 9 1.21 12.10 5.18
CA GLU A 9 0.40 13.24 4.74
C GLU A 9 -0.89 12.81 4.03
N ARG A 10 -0.88 11.65 3.36
CA ARG A 10 -2.09 11.08 2.74
C ARG A 10 -3.00 10.42 3.77
N LEU A 11 -2.45 9.71 4.74
CA LEU A 11 -3.23 9.17 5.86
C LEU A 11 -3.92 10.29 6.63
N LYS A 12 -3.19 11.38 6.95
CA LYS A 12 -3.79 12.57 7.57
C LYS A 12 -4.89 13.21 6.72
N GLN A 13 -4.79 13.14 5.39
CA GLN A 13 -5.85 13.63 4.50
C GLN A 13 -7.10 12.77 4.54
N LEU A 14 -6.94 11.45 4.71
CA LEU A 14 -8.06 10.57 4.96
C LEU A 14 -8.76 10.97 6.28
N ASP A 15 -8.02 11.14 7.36
CA ASP A 15 -8.58 11.55 8.67
C ASP A 15 -9.34 12.88 8.60
N VAL A 16 -8.75 13.87 7.92
CA VAL A 16 -9.39 15.18 7.70
C VAL A 16 -10.66 15.05 6.87
N ALA A 17 -10.65 14.21 5.82
CA ALA A 17 -11.82 14.00 4.98
C ALA A 17 -12.96 13.29 5.73
N LEU A 18 -12.63 12.26 6.52
CA LEU A 18 -13.59 11.55 7.38
C LEU A 18 -14.22 12.52 8.40
N THR A 19 -13.40 13.31 9.08
CA THR A 19 -13.89 14.30 10.07
C THR A 19 -14.79 15.35 9.43
N ALA A 20 -14.42 15.84 8.23
CA ALA A 20 -15.23 16.82 7.49
C ALA A 20 -16.60 16.27 7.07
N ASP A 21 -16.69 14.94 6.87
CA ASP A 21 -17.93 14.22 6.59
C ASP A 21 -18.66 13.74 7.86
N SER A 22 -18.24 14.21 9.04
CA SER A 22 -18.78 13.79 10.35
C SER A 22 -18.67 12.28 10.61
N GLN A 23 -17.67 11.62 10.02
CA GLN A 23 -17.33 10.22 10.25
C GLN A 23 -16.20 10.11 11.29
N GLU A 24 -16.15 8.97 11.98
CA GLU A 24 -15.02 8.66 12.85
C GLU A 24 -13.77 8.34 12.01
N ILE A 25 -12.59 8.68 12.54
CA ILE A 25 -11.32 8.25 11.94
C ILE A 25 -11.19 6.73 12.05
N CYS A 26 -10.51 6.12 11.08
CA CYS A 26 -10.28 4.67 11.09
C CYS A 26 -9.45 4.27 12.32
N LYS A 27 -9.98 3.36 13.13
CA LYS A 27 -9.34 2.88 14.35
C LYS A 27 -8.48 1.64 14.07
N PRO A 28 -7.40 1.41 14.83
CA PRO A 28 -6.50 0.27 14.60
C PRO A 28 -7.11 -1.11 14.82
N ASP A 29 -8.26 -1.22 15.51
CA ASP A 29 -8.99 -2.46 15.77
C ASP A 29 -10.09 -2.74 14.74
N GLU A 30 -10.27 -1.85 13.75
CA GLU A 30 -11.23 -2.04 12.67
C GLU A 30 -10.66 -2.90 11.55
N ARG A 31 -11.54 -3.69 10.92
CA ARG A 31 -11.25 -4.54 9.76
C ARG A 31 -11.28 -3.73 8.45
N ILE A 32 -10.66 -2.55 8.45
CA ILE A 32 -10.57 -1.64 7.30
C ILE A 32 -9.12 -1.63 6.84
N ALA A 33 -8.88 -1.86 5.54
CA ALA A 33 -7.54 -1.87 4.97
C ALA A 33 -7.19 -0.55 4.27
N ILE A 34 -6.09 0.08 4.67
CA ILE A 34 -5.64 1.37 4.12
C ILE A 34 -4.29 1.21 3.42
N PHE A 35 -4.31 1.07 2.10
CA PHE A 35 -3.11 0.94 1.27
C PHE A 35 -2.85 2.20 0.44
N VAL A 36 -1.73 2.87 0.71
CA VAL A 36 -1.46 4.21 0.18
C VAL A 36 -0.13 4.27 -0.56
N PRO A 37 -0.11 4.24 -1.90
CA PRO A 37 1.12 4.45 -2.65
C PRO A 37 1.58 5.91 -2.59
N LYS A 38 2.90 6.14 -2.51
CA LYS A 38 3.47 7.50 -2.49
C LYS A 38 3.27 8.28 -3.79
N ARG A 39 3.09 7.61 -4.93
CA ARG A 39 2.73 8.27 -6.20
C ARG A 39 1.53 7.61 -6.87
N ASN A 40 1.69 6.37 -7.27
CA ASN A 40 0.69 5.59 -7.98
C ASN A 40 0.93 4.09 -7.72
N ILE A 41 -0.13 3.29 -7.87
CA ILE A 41 -0.09 1.86 -7.55
C ILE A 41 0.86 1.09 -8.47
N GLU A 42 1.09 1.61 -9.68
CA GLU A 42 2.00 1.00 -10.65
C GLU A 42 3.43 0.92 -10.14
N THR A 43 3.89 1.86 -9.29
CA THR A 43 5.21 1.76 -8.64
C THR A 43 5.37 0.42 -7.89
N TRP A 44 4.34 -0.01 -7.18
CA TRP A 44 4.38 -1.29 -6.47
C TRP A 44 4.36 -2.45 -7.44
N ILE A 45 3.53 -2.39 -8.49
CA ILE A 45 3.43 -3.49 -9.47
C ILE A 45 4.77 -3.71 -10.20
N HIS A 46 5.44 -2.64 -10.65
CA HIS A 46 6.74 -2.73 -11.31
C HIS A 46 7.81 -3.31 -10.36
N TYR A 47 7.82 -2.89 -9.09
CA TYR A 47 8.69 -3.49 -8.07
C TYR A 47 8.45 -5.00 -7.91
N LEU A 48 7.18 -5.42 -7.84
CA LEU A 48 6.79 -6.83 -7.71
C LEU A 48 7.14 -7.66 -8.96
N GLN A 49 7.44 -7.03 -10.09
CA GLN A 49 7.93 -7.69 -11.29
C GLN A 49 9.47 -7.75 -11.35
N GLY A 50 10.15 -7.30 -10.29
CA GLY A 50 11.61 -7.33 -10.17
C GLY A 50 12.30 -6.09 -10.72
N GLU A 51 11.57 -5.03 -11.06
CA GLU A 51 12.18 -3.78 -11.47
C GLU A 51 12.68 -2.97 -10.27
N THR A 52 13.81 -2.27 -10.45
CA THR A 52 14.25 -1.25 -9.49
C THR A 52 13.39 -0.01 -9.69
N VAL A 53 12.61 0.34 -8.67
CA VAL A 53 11.72 1.50 -8.70
C VAL A 53 12.13 2.58 -7.71
N ASN A 54 11.70 3.81 -7.98
CA ASN A 54 11.69 4.88 -7.00
C ASN A 54 10.26 5.41 -6.84
N GLU A 55 9.95 6.00 -5.69
CA GLU A 55 8.59 6.49 -5.42
C GLU A 55 8.36 7.95 -5.89
N THR A 56 9.32 8.50 -6.65
CA THR A 56 9.31 9.87 -7.18
C THR A 56 8.96 9.95 -8.66
N ASP A 57 9.08 8.87 -9.41
CA ASP A 57 8.69 8.82 -10.81
C ASP A 57 7.24 8.36 -10.96
N ALA A 58 6.72 8.45 -12.18
CA ALA A 58 5.40 7.93 -12.51
C ALA A 58 5.58 6.72 -13.44
N TYR A 59 5.08 5.58 -13.00
CA TYR A 59 5.17 4.32 -13.75
C TYR A 59 3.95 4.13 -14.65
N THR A 60 4.16 3.50 -15.80
CA THR A 60 3.12 3.30 -16.80
C THR A 60 2.11 2.24 -16.37
N LYS A 61 0.84 2.44 -16.71
CA LYS A 61 -0.19 1.43 -16.47
C LYS A 61 -0.03 0.23 -17.39
N PHE A 62 -0.21 -0.97 -16.85
CA PHE A 62 -0.43 -2.18 -17.63
C PHE A 62 -1.86 -2.14 -18.22
N ARG A 63 -1.99 -1.73 -19.49
CA ARG A 63 -3.29 -1.68 -20.16
C ARG A 63 -3.64 -3.04 -20.75
N LYS A 64 -4.89 -3.49 -20.58
CA LYS A 64 -5.46 -4.70 -21.21
C LYS A 64 -4.83 -6.03 -20.73
N ASN A 65 -4.11 -6.01 -19.61
CA ASN A 65 -3.50 -7.21 -19.03
C ASN A 65 -3.24 -7.03 -17.53
N GLU A 66 -4.26 -6.62 -16.78
CA GLU A 66 -4.18 -6.37 -15.34
C GLU A 66 -3.86 -7.66 -14.55
N ALA A 67 -4.22 -8.82 -15.11
CA ALA A 67 -3.93 -10.13 -14.53
C ALA A 67 -2.43 -10.42 -14.33
N ILE A 68 -1.54 -9.72 -15.07
CA ILE A 68 -0.08 -9.85 -14.92
C ILE A 68 0.41 -9.46 -13.52
N CYS A 69 -0.39 -8.70 -12.76
CA CYS A 69 -0.04 -8.31 -11.40
C CYS A 69 -0.20 -9.47 -10.40
N LYS A 70 -1.03 -10.47 -10.73
CA LYS A 70 -1.46 -11.51 -9.78
C LYS A 70 -0.29 -12.26 -9.13
N PRO A 71 0.69 -12.81 -9.88
CA PRO A 71 1.80 -13.55 -9.25
C PRO A 71 2.61 -12.69 -8.29
N GLY A 72 2.88 -11.43 -8.66
CA GLY A 72 3.61 -10.49 -7.81
C GLY A 72 2.86 -10.16 -6.51
N VAL A 73 1.53 -10.00 -6.59
CA VAL A 73 0.69 -9.74 -5.41
C VAL A 73 0.60 -10.98 -4.51
N GLU A 74 0.47 -12.18 -5.06
CA GLU A 74 0.45 -13.43 -4.28
C GLU A 74 1.78 -13.65 -3.53
N GLN A 75 2.91 -13.37 -4.18
CA GLN A 75 4.22 -13.39 -3.56
C GLN A 75 4.33 -12.34 -2.45
N LEU A 76 3.86 -11.11 -2.70
CA LEU A 76 3.89 -10.04 -1.71
C LEU A 76 3.08 -10.39 -0.45
N VAL A 77 1.88 -10.93 -0.59
CA VAL A 77 1.05 -11.35 0.56
C VAL A 77 1.83 -12.33 1.44
N THR A 78 2.52 -13.29 0.81
CA THR A 78 3.38 -14.25 1.51
C THR A 78 4.51 -13.53 2.24
N GLN A 79 5.26 -12.66 1.55
CA GLN A 79 6.39 -11.92 2.12
C GLN A 79 5.99 -10.98 3.26
N CYS A 80 4.93 -10.18 3.08
CA CYS A 80 4.41 -9.29 4.10
C CYS A 80 3.96 -10.09 5.35
N SER A 81 3.24 -11.21 5.16
CA SER A 81 2.76 -12.02 6.29
C SER A 81 3.89 -12.65 7.11
N GLN A 82 5.01 -12.98 6.47
CA GLN A 82 6.18 -13.58 7.10
C GLN A 82 7.18 -12.55 7.65
N GLY A 83 7.01 -11.26 7.34
CA GLY A 83 7.96 -10.21 7.72
C GLY A 83 9.27 -10.23 6.93
N ASN A 84 9.32 -10.92 5.79
CA ASN A 84 10.51 -11.12 4.97
C ASN A 84 10.50 -10.21 3.74
N LEU A 85 10.61 -8.89 3.97
CA LEU A 85 10.71 -7.91 2.88
C LEU A 85 12.17 -7.66 2.51
N ASP A 86 12.43 -7.49 1.22
CA ASP A 86 13.74 -7.08 0.69
C ASP A 86 14.09 -5.65 1.16
N GLU A 87 15.38 -5.35 1.33
CA GLU A 87 15.86 -4.02 1.74
C GLU A 87 15.48 -2.91 0.73
N ASN A 88 15.27 -3.26 -0.53
CA ASN A 88 14.89 -2.33 -1.60
C ASN A 88 13.37 -2.15 -1.73
N VAL A 89 12.58 -2.68 -0.79
CA VAL A 89 11.12 -2.50 -0.81
C VAL A 89 10.76 -1.01 -0.80
N PRO A 90 9.82 -0.55 -1.66
CA PRO A 90 9.35 0.82 -1.60
C PRO A 90 8.78 1.15 -0.21
N PRO A 91 9.16 2.28 0.43
CA PRO A 91 8.68 2.62 1.77
C PRO A 91 7.15 2.61 1.92
N SER A 92 6.41 3.04 0.90
CA SER A 92 4.94 2.98 0.95
C SER A 92 4.38 1.55 0.86
N LEU A 93 5.11 0.65 0.21
CA LEU A 93 4.76 -0.77 0.18
C LEU A 93 5.10 -1.46 1.51
N GLN A 94 6.20 -1.07 2.16
CA GLN A 94 6.53 -1.53 3.51
C GLN A 94 5.45 -1.14 4.53
N ALA A 95 4.97 0.12 4.47
CA ALA A 95 3.86 0.57 5.30
C ALA A 95 2.58 -0.25 5.04
N ALA A 96 2.29 -0.58 3.77
CA ALA A 96 1.17 -1.45 3.41
C ALA A 96 1.33 -2.88 3.98
N CYS A 97 2.54 -3.45 4.00
CA CYS A 97 2.75 -4.74 4.66
C CYS A 97 2.48 -4.69 6.17
N GLY A 98 2.89 -3.61 6.85
CA GLY A 98 2.56 -3.41 8.28
C GLY A 98 1.06 -3.33 8.53
N GLU A 99 0.33 -2.66 7.62
CA GLU A 99 -1.14 -2.61 7.66
C GLU A 99 -1.77 -4.00 7.46
N LEU A 100 -1.26 -4.81 6.53
CA LEU A 100 -1.72 -6.19 6.37
C LEU A 100 -1.48 -7.01 7.64
N GLN A 101 -0.30 -6.89 8.26
CA GLN A 101 0.02 -7.56 9.52
C GLN A 101 -0.92 -7.15 10.67
N ARG A 102 -1.32 -5.87 10.75
CA ARG A 102 -2.34 -5.39 11.70
C ARG A 102 -3.69 -6.08 11.47
N LEU A 103 -4.07 -6.26 10.20
CA LEU A 103 -5.37 -6.82 9.83
C LEU A 103 -5.50 -8.32 10.04
N LEU A 104 -4.45 -9.09 9.78
CA LEU A 104 -4.50 -10.57 9.81
C LEU A 104 -5.12 -11.10 11.13
N PRO A 105 -4.66 -10.68 12.34
CA PRO A 105 -5.26 -11.13 13.60
C PRO A 105 -6.71 -10.70 13.83
N LEU A 106 -7.21 -9.70 13.10
CA LEU A 106 -8.60 -9.24 13.20
C LEU A 106 -9.53 -10.07 12.31
N LEU A 107 -9.00 -10.63 11.22
CA LEU A 107 -9.72 -11.47 10.25
C LEU A 107 -9.84 -12.93 10.72
N ASP A 108 -8.82 -13.45 11.40
CA ASP A 108 -8.80 -14.83 11.93
C ASP A 108 -9.80 -15.06 13.10
N ARG A 109 -10.48 -14.01 13.55
CA ARG A 109 -11.49 -14.05 14.63
C ARG A 109 -12.92 -14.21 14.10
N ILE A 110 -13.10 -14.86 12.95
CA ILE A 110 -14.41 -15.11 12.31
C ILE A 110 -14.67 -16.61 12.27
#